data_AF-A0A8C7XFP3-F1
#
_entry.id   AF-A0A8C7XFP3-F1
#
_cell.length_a   1.000
_cell.length_b   1.000
_cell.length_c   1.000
_cell.angle_alpha   90.00
_cell.angle_beta   90.00
_cell.angle_gamma   90.00
#
_symmetry.space_group_name_H-M   'P 1'
#
loop_
_entity.id
_entity.type
_entity.pdbx_description
1 polymer ?
#
loop_
_entity_poly.entity_id
_entity_poly.type
_entity_poly.pdbx_seq_one_letter_code
_entity_poly.pdbx_strand_id
1 'polypeptide(L)'
;MESTTAASFSNKNEDWVIQMNNYLSQGCPDQLKKYVSHGRSTLMRTESPSVSLLQKNFLSPVRCHATGFYPNRAVMFWRKDGKEIHAGVEKGEILPNNDGTFQMSVDLNLSSDTPEKEGYECVFQFSGVNESIITKLEESNIRTNGPSRYEVVVSAVIAVLVFAAVIADWLILYKRRKAADHLNKKKQILL
;
A
#
# COMPACT_ATOMS: atom_id res chain seq x y z
N MET A 1 -29.31 62.85 -33.66
CA MET A 1 -29.61 61.85 -32.62
C MET A 1 -28.89 60.58 -33.06
N GLU A 2 -27.59 60.47 -32.78
CA GLU A 2 -26.78 59.31 -33.18
C GLU A 2 -25.46 59.32 -32.40
N SER A 3 -24.94 58.12 -32.12
CA SER A 3 -23.53 57.84 -31.76
C SER A 3 -23.08 57.78 -30.28
N THR A 4 -23.86 57.16 -29.38
CA THR A 4 -23.39 56.87 -28.00
C THR A 4 -23.27 55.39 -27.63
N THR A 5 -23.76 54.47 -28.44
CA THR A 5 -23.89 53.04 -28.08
C THR A 5 -22.80 52.11 -28.61
N ALA A 6 -22.15 52.42 -29.75
CA ALA A 6 -21.10 51.56 -30.30
C ALA A 6 -19.69 51.84 -29.71
N ALA A 7 -19.34 53.11 -29.50
CA ALA A 7 -18.04 53.50 -28.95
C ALA A 7 -17.85 53.10 -27.47
N SER A 8 -18.93 53.16 -26.68
CA SER A 8 -18.91 52.74 -25.26
C SER A 8 -18.81 51.22 -25.09
N PHE A 9 -19.27 50.44 -26.05
CA PHE A 9 -19.16 48.97 -26.05
C PHE A 9 -17.75 48.50 -26.47
N SER A 10 -17.11 49.19 -27.43
CA SER A 10 -15.72 48.90 -27.86
C SER A 10 -14.66 49.30 -26.81
N ASN A 11 -14.77 50.50 -26.21
CA ASN A 11 -13.80 50.98 -25.20
C ASN A 11 -13.77 50.12 -23.94
N LYS A 12 -14.93 49.59 -23.52
CA LYS A 12 -15.02 48.73 -22.34
C LYS A 12 -14.22 47.44 -22.54
N ASN A 13 -14.05 47.00 -23.79
CA ASN A 13 -13.26 45.83 -24.13
C ASN A 13 -11.75 46.07 -24.10
N GLU A 14 -11.30 47.28 -24.41
CA GLU A 14 -9.87 47.62 -24.45
C GLU A 14 -9.33 47.92 -23.03
N ASP A 15 -10.12 48.62 -22.20
CA ASP A 15 -9.74 48.94 -20.82
C ASP A 15 -9.59 47.68 -19.94
N TRP A 16 -10.47 46.67 -20.09
CA TRP A 16 -10.32 45.43 -19.32
C TRP A 16 -9.08 44.64 -19.75
N VAL A 17 -8.75 44.65 -21.05
CA VAL A 17 -7.55 43.97 -21.58
C VAL A 17 -6.30 44.63 -21.00
N ILE A 18 -6.24 45.96 -21.00
CA ILE A 18 -5.10 46.72 -20.45
C ILE A 18 -4.96 46.44 -18.95
N GLN A 19 -6.06 46.48 -18.18
CA GLN A 19 -6.04 46.19 -16.74
C GLN A 19 -5.62 44.74 -16.44
N MET A 20 -6.14 43.77 -17.19
CA MET A 20 -5.78 42.37 -17.05
C MET A 20 -4.30 42.15 -17.37
N ASN A 21 -3.79 42.77 -18.43
CA ASN A 21 -2.39 42.68 -18.81
C ASN A 21 -1.46 43.29 -17.75
N ASN A 22 -1.82 44.45 -17.22
CA ASN A 22 -1.08 45.09 -16.12
C ASN A 22 -1.10 44.24 -14.84
N TYR A 23 -2.25 43.63 -14.53
CA TYR A 23 -2.35 42.72 -13.39
C TYR A 23 -1.48 41.47 -13.60
N LEU A 24 -1.58 40.77 -14.73
CA LEU A 24 -0.80 39.56 -14.97
C LEU A 24 0.71 39.83 -15.07
N SER A 25 1.11 40.97 -15.65
CA SER A 25 2.52 41.32 -15.85
C SER A 25 3.21 41.87 -14.60
N GLN A 26 2.48 42.57 -13.73
CA GLN A 26 3.05 43.26 -12.57
C GLN A 26 2.35 42.87 -11.26
N GLY A 27 1.03 43.06 -11.19
CA GLY A 27 0.25 42.87 -9.97
C GLY A 27 0.31 41.44 -9.41
N CYS A 28 0.14 40.43 -10.24
CA CYS A 28 0.13 39.02 -9.88
C CYS A 28 1.53 38.54 -9.43
N PRO A 29 2.63 38.79 -10.18
CA PRO A 29 3.98 38.48 -9.69
C PRO A 29 4.32 39.16 -8.37
N ASP A 30 3.94 40.42 -8.17
CA ASP A 30 4.24 41.14 -6.94
C ASP A 30 3.42 40.64 -5.75
N GLN A 31 2.15 40.28 -5.95
CA GLN A 31 1.36 39.58 -4.94
C GLN A 31 1.95 38.20 -4.61
N LEU A 32 2.34 37.42 -5.63
CA LEU A 32 2.94 36.10 -5.43
C LEU A 32 4.23 36.18 -4.62
N LYS A 33 5.13 37.13 -4.92
CA LYS A 33 6.35 37.37 -4.12
C LYS A 33 6.02 37.65 -2.66
N LYS A 34 5.00 38.46 -2.39
CA LYS A 34 4.54 38.74 -1.02
C LYS A 34 4.04 37.46 -0.37
N TYR A 35 3.17 36.67 -1.01
CA TYR A 35 2.66 35.43 -0.43
C TYR A 35 3.75 34.41 -0.16
N VAL A 36 4.70 34.22 -1.08
CA VAL A 36 5.85 33.32 -0.89
C VAL A 36 6.73 33.80 0.27
N SER A 37 6.95 35.11 0.39
CA SER A 37 7.72 35.68 1.50
C SER A 37 7.04 35.46 2.86
N HIS A 38 5.73 35.69 2.94
CA HIS A 38 4.97 35.50 4.19
C HIS A 38 4.82 34.01 4.54
N GLY A 39 4.61 33.15 3.54
CA GLY A 39 4.44 31.70 3.71
C GLY A 39 5.74 30.91 3.71
N ARG A 40 6.91 31.57 3.76
CA ARG A 40 8.21 30.92 3.57
C ARG A 40 8.46 29.77 4.55
N SER A 41 8.10 29.94 5.82
CA SER A 41 8.25 28.90 6.84
C SER A 41 7.44 27.64 6.51
N THR A 42 6.22 27.80 5.98
CA THR A 42 5.36 26.69 5.58
C THR A 42 5.82 26.05 4.27
N LEU A 43 6.21 26.85 3.28
CA LEU A 43 6.63 26.34 1.96
C LEU A 43 7.99 25.63 1.99
N MET A 44 8.89 26.08 2.86
CA MET A 44 10.24 25.53 3.00
C MET A 44 10.36 24.52 4.15
N ARG A 45 9.24 24.16 4.80
CA ARG A 45 9.26 23.12 5.83
C ARG A 45 9.72 21.80 5.21
N THR A 46 10.34 20.97 6.03
CA THR A 46 10.65 19.59 5.67
C THR A 46 10.11 18.71 6.78
N GLU A 47 9.30 17.73 6.42
CA GLU A 47 8.74 16.76 7.35
C GLU A 47 9.19 15.38 6.92
N SER A 48 9.83 14.66 7.85
CA SER A 48 10.33 13.31 7.59
C SER A 48 9.18 12.31 7.70
N PRO A 49 9.10 11.32 6.80
CA PRO A 49 8.05 10.31 6.89
C PRO A 49 8.25 9.40 8.10
N SER A 50 7.14 8.84 8.56
CA SER A 50 7.14 7.54 9.23
C SER A 50 7.10 6.43 8.18
N VAL A 51 8.01 5.47 8.26
CA VAL A 51 8.09 4.33 7.34
C VAL A 51 7.75 3.05 8.06
N SER A 52 6.89 2.22 7.46
CA SER A 52 6.47 0.95 8.04
C SER A 52 6.37 -0.16 6.99
N LEU A 53 6.66 -1.39 7.41
CA LEU A 53 6.49 -2.59 6.61
C LEU A 53 5.15 -3.24 6.98
N LEU A 54 4.30 -3.43 5.98
CA LEU A 54 2.94 -3.94 6.13
C LEU A 54 2.79 -5.20 5.29
N GLN A 55 2.20 -6.24 5.85
CA GLN A 55 1.92 -7.47 5.10
C GLN A 55 0.55 -8.02 5.53
N LYS A 56 -0.32 -8.32 4.56
CA LYS A 56 -1.67 -8.81 4.88
C LYS A 56 -1.65 -10.24 5.43
N ASN A 57 -0.84 -11.10 4.83
CA ASN A 57 -0.57 -12.47 5.27
C ASN A 57 0.77 -12.95 4.66
N PHE A 58 1.26 -14.12 5.09
CA PHE A 58 2.56 -14.65 4.66
C PHE A 58 2.72 -14.93 3.15
N LEU A 59 1.62 -14.91 2.37
CA LEU A 59 1.63 -15.07 0.91
C LEU A 59 1.49 -13.73 0.16
N SER A 60 1.16 -12.66 0.87
CA SER A 60 0.94 -11.34 0.27
C SER A 60 2.28 -10.63 0.06
N PRO A 61 2.38 -9.75 -0.95
CA PRO A 61 3.50 -8.83 -1.06
C PRO A 61 3.73 -8.04 0.22
N VAL A 62 4.99 -7.73 0.52
CA VAL A 62 5.34 -6.82 1.60
C VAL A 62 5.26 -5.39 1.07
N ARG A 63 4.40 -4.59 1.68
CA ARG A 63 4.28 -3.16 1.40
C ARG A 63 5.20 -2.37 2.29
N CYS A 64 6.12 -1.62 1.72
CA CYS A 64 6.74 -0.52 2.42
C CYS A 64 5.87 0.73 2.24
N HIS A 65 5.44 1.35 3.34
CA HIS A 65 4.57 2.52 3.33
C HIS A 65 5.23 3.66 4.09
N ALA A 66 5.38 4.80 3.41
CA ALA A 66 5.88 6.05 3.97
C ALA A 66 4.74 7.06 4.02
N THR A 67 4.53 7.73 5.15
CA THR A 67 3.50 8.77 5.32
C THR A 67 3.98 9.90 6.21
N GLY A 68 3.41 11.09 6.04
CA GLY A 68 3.76 12.27 6.84
C GLY A 68 4.96 13.05 6.30
N PHE A 69 5.32 12.87 5.02
CA PHE A 69 6.45 13.60 4.44
C PHE A 69 6.02 14.87 3.69
N TYR A 70 6.91 15.86 3.67
CA TYR A 70 6.79 17.08 2.86
C TYR A 70 8.19 17.58 2.51
N PRO A 71 8.47 18.02 1.26
CA PRO A 71 7.55 18.17 0.13
C PRO A 71 7.26 16.86 -0.63
N ASN A 72 6.43 16.90 -1.66
CA ASN A 72 6.05 15.72 -2.46
C ASN A 72 7.12 15.20 -3.43
N ARG A 73 8.34 15.73 -3.41
CA ARG A 73 9.44 15.28 -4.27
C ARG A 73 10.25 14.22 -3.55
N ALA A 74 9.78 12.98 -3.61
CA ALA A 74 10.43 11.84 -2.98
C ALA A 74 10.41 10.62 -3.91
N VAL A 75 11.34 9.70 -3.65
CA VAL A 75 11.44 8.40 -4.30
C VAL A 75 11.48 7.31 -3.25
N MET A 76 10.89 6.16 -3.58
CA MET A 76 10.95 4.97 -2.76
C MET A 76 11.22 3.75 -3.63
N PHE A 77 12.12 2.88 -3.18
CA PHE A 77 12.51 1.68 -3.92
C PHE A 77 13.02 0.60 -2.96
N TRP A 78 13.05 -0.63 -3.46
CA TRP A 78 13.66 -1.76 -2.76
C TRP A 78 15.10 -1.95 -3.21
N ARG A 79 15.97 -2.28 -2.27
CA ARG A 79 17.32 -2.79 -2.51
C ARG A 79 17.43 -4.21 -2.00
N LYS A 80 18.32 -4.98 -2.63
CA LYS A 80 18.84 -6.21 -2.07
C LYS A 80 20.37 -6.14 -2.10
N ASP A 81 21.01 -6.37 -0.97
CA ASP A 81 22.49 -6.36 -0.86
C ASP A 81 23.12 -5.08 -1.44
N GLY A 82 22.47 -3.93 -1.17
CA GLY A 82 22.90 -2.61 -1.63
C GLY A 82 22.53 -2.23 -3.08
N LYS A 83 21.91 -3.11 -3.87
CA LYS A 83 21.52 -2.84 -5.27
C LYS A 83 20.00 -2.65 -5.39
N GLU A 84 19.56 -1.60 -6.09
CA GLU A 84 18.14 -1.42 -6.40
C GLU A 84 17.62 -2.58 -7.25
N ILE A 85 16.42 -3.06 -6.90
CA ILE A 85 15.74 -4.14 -7.61
C ILE A 85 14.44 -3.63 -8.22
N HIS A 86 14.10 -4.17 -9.38
CA HIS A 86 12.85 -3.87 -10.09
C HIS A 86 11.97 -5.10 -10.28
N ALA A 87 12.54 -6.31 -10.23
CA ALA A 87 11.78 -7.55 -10.36
C ALA A 87 10.89 -7.76 -9.12
N GLY A 88 9.60 -8.00 -9.34
CA GLY A 88 8.63 -8.18 -8.26
C GLY A 88 8.34 -6.91 -7.45
N VAL A 89 8.74 -5.73 -7.95
CA VAL A 89 8.53 -4.45 -7.28
C VAL A 89 7.43 -3.65 -7.97
N GLU A 90 6.43 -3.23 -7.21
CA GLU A 90 5.34 -2.37 -7.68
C GLU A 90 5.37 -1.03 -6.93
N LYS A 91 5.71 0.05 -7.65
CA LYS A 91 5.75 1.41 -7.07
C LYS A 91 4.35 2.02 -7.12
N GLY A 92 3.86 2.46 -5.97
CA GLY A 92 2.62 3.21 -5.85
C GLY A 92 2.80 4.70 -6.16
N GLU A 93 1.67 5.41 -6.26
CA GLU A 93 1.64 6.86 -6.46
C GLU A 93 1.93 7.62 -5.16
N ILE A 94 2.27 8.90 -5.31
CA ILE A 94 2.34 9.84 -4.18
C ILE A 94 0.95 10.43 -3.98
N LEU A 95 0.35 10.17 -2.82
CA LEU A 95 -0.99 10.61 -2.47
C LEU A 95 -0.92 11.72 -1.41
N PRO A 96 -1.77 12.76 -1.49
CA PRO A 96 -1.84 13.81 -0.48
C PRO A 96 -2.57 13.31 0.78
N ASN A 97 -2.18 13.84 1.94
CA ASN A 97 -2.88 13.70 3.21
C ASN A 97 -3.66 14.98 3.54
N ASN A 98 -4.65 14.88 4.44
CA ASN A 98 -5.49 16.01 4.85
C ASN A 98 -4.73 17.10 5.65
N ASP A 99 -3.57 16.77 6.22
CA ASP A 99 -2.70 17.67 6.97
C ASP A 99 -1.68 18.43 6.09
N GLY A 100 -1.77 18.25 4.76
CA GLY A 100 -0.85 18.86 3.80
C GLY A 100 0.50 18.16 3.69
N THR A 101 0.66 16.95 4.26
CA THR A 101 1.77 16.03 3.98
C THR A 101 1.40 15.06 2.86
N PHE A 102 2.31 14.15 2.54
CA PHE A 102 2.14 13.14 1.50
C PHE A 102 2.42 11.73 2.05
N GLN A 103 1.94 10.75 1.30
CA GLN A 103 2.20 9.34 1.51
C GLN A 103 2.50 8.61 0.20
N MET A 104 3.25 7.52 0.26
CA MET A 104 3.53 6.65 -0.88
C MET A 104 3.85 5.23 -0.42
N SER A 105 3.76 4.26 -1.33
CA SER A 105 4.11 2.86 -1.06
C SER A 105 4.93 2.23 -2.17
N VAL A 106 5.72 1.22 -1.82
CA VAL A 106 6.35 0.31 -2.78
C VAL A 106 6.20 -1.12 -2.28
N ASP A 107 5.55 -1.95 -3.09
CA ASP A 107 5.22 -3.33 -2.75
C ASP A 107 6.29 -4.26 -3.34
N LEU A 108 6.73 -5.25 -2.56
CA LEU A 108 7.68 -6.28 -2.96
C LEU A 108 7.03 -7.65 -2.89
N ASN A 109 6.95 -8.32 -4.04
CA ASN A 109 6.52 -9.70 -4.14
C ASN A 109 7.74 -10.63 -4.02
N LEU A 110 7.81 -11.38 -2.93
CA LEU A 110 8.83 -12.39 -2.72
C LEU A 110 8.38 -13.69 -3.40
N SER A 111 9.18 -14.21 -4.33
CA SER A 111 8.94 -15.54 -4.88
C SER A 111 8.98 -16.59 -3.77
N SER A 112 8.16 -17.63 -3.90
CA SER A 112 8.12 -18.76 -2.96
C SER A 112 9.48 -19.45 -2.76
N ASP A 113 10.41 -19.28 -3.72
CA ASP A 113 11.74 -19.87 -3.73
C ASP A 113 12.79 -19.07 -2.94
N THR A 114 12.42 -17.90 -2.39
CA THR A 114 13.32 -17.05 -1.60
C THR A 114 12.89 -17.06 -0.13
N PRO A 115 13.33 -18.07 0.66
CA PRO A 115 12.95 -18.18 2.06
C PRO A 115 13.58 -17.08 2.94
N GLU A 116 14.70 -16.49 2.51
CA GLU A 116 15.38 -15.43 3.25
C GLU A 116 14.91 -14.04 2.84
N LYS A 117 14.19 -13.40 3.77
CA LYS A 117 13.86 -11.98 3.75
C LYS A 117 15.08 -11.08 4.04
N GLU A 118 16.21 -11.69 4.40
CA GLU A 118 17.46 -11.00 4.69
C GLU A 118 18.02 -10.25 3.48
N GLY A 119 18.74 -9.17 3.75
CA GLY A 119 19.38 -8.34 2.73
C GLY A 119 18.44 -7.40 1.96
N TYR A 120 17.12 -7.54 2.11
CA TYR A 120 16.15 -6.61 1.52
C TYR A 120 15.98 -5.35 2.37
N GLU A 121 16.00 -4.20 1.71
CA GLU A 121 15.88 -2.89 2.33
C GLU A 121 14.91 -2.02 1.53
N CYS A 122 13.92 -1.46 2.21
CA CYS A 122 13.13 -0.38 1.65
C CYS A 122 13.84 0.95 1.92
N VAL A 123 13.99 1.78 0.89
CA VAL A 123 14.68 3.06 0.99
C VAL A 123 13.75 4.18 0.56
N PHE A 124 13.54 5.15 1.45
CA PHE A 124 12.88 6.43 1.16
C PHE A 124 13.93 7.54 1.07
N GLN A 125 13.81 8.40 0.06
CA GLN A 125 14.73 9.51 -0.17
C GLN A 125 14.01 10.70 -0.80
N PHE A 126 14.30 11.93 -0.35
CA PHE A 126 13.86 13.14 -1.05
C PHE A 126 14.65 13.31 -2.35
N SER A 127 13.98 13.69 -3.45
CA SER A 127 14.62 13.87 -4.75
C SER A 127 15.75 14.91 -4.66
N GLY A 128 16.97 14.52 -5.05
CA GLY A 128 18.14 15.39 -5.04
C GLY A 128 18.84 15.55 -3.69
N VAL A 129 18.44 14.80 -2.66
CA VAL A 129 19.06 14.77 -1.33
C VAL A 129 19.71 13.40 -1.11
N ASN A 130 20.94 13.34 -0.60
CA ASN A 130 21.66 12.07 -0.41
C ASN A 130 21.31 11.34 0.91
N GLU A 131 20.56 11.98 1.80
CA GLU A 131 20.07 11.37 3.02
C GLU A 131 18.86 10.47 2.72
N SER A 132 18.86 9.27 3.31
CA SER A 132 17.83 8.27 3.07
C SER A 132 17.39 7.60 4.38
N ILE A 133 16.11 7.28 4.47
CA ILE A 133 15.55 6.45 5.53
C ILE A 133 15.54 5.01 5.02
N ILE A 134 16.27 4.13 5.71
CA ILE A 134 16.41 2.72 5.35
C ILE A 134 15.62 1.89 6.35
N THR A 135 14.72 1.05 5.84
CA THR A 135 13.93 0.11 6.63
C THR A 135 14.23 -1.31 6.18
N LYS A 136 14.90 -2.08 7.05
CA LYS A 136 15.29 -3.47 6.78
C LYS A 136 14.08 -4.40 6.85
N LEU A 137 14.00 -5.30 5.89
CA LEU A 137 12.97 -6.34 5.86
C LEU A 137 13.31 -7.46 6.83
N GLU A 138 12.74 -7.39 8.02
CA GLU A 138 12.85 -8.42 9.05
C GLU A 138 11.45 -8.79 9.52
N GLU A 139 11.22 -10.06 9.86
CA GLU A 139 9.90 -10.55 10.29
C GLU A 139 9.35 -9.75 11.48
N SER A 140 10.21 -9.33 12.40
CA SER A 140 9.86 -8.52 13.58
C SER A 140 9.39 -7.11 13.24
N ASN A 141 9.79 -6.57 12.08
CA ASN A 141 9.46 -5.21 11.64
C ASN A 141 8.19 -5.19 10.77
N ILE A 142 7.73 -6.36 10.31
CA ILE A 142 6.52 -6.49 9.50
C ILE A 142 5.29 -6.45 10.41
N ARG A 143 4.42 -5.48 10.18
CA ARG A 143 3.10 -5.42 10.80
C ARG A 143 2.14 -6.27 9.97
N THR A 144 1.68 -7.37 10.54
CA THR A 144 0.66 -8.24 9.97
C THR A 144 -0.60 -8.25 10.83
N ASN A 145 -1.77 -8.22 10.18
CA ASN A 145 -3.06 -8.41 10.84
C ASN A 145 -3.61 -9.83 10.64
N GLY A 146 -2.93 -10.67 9.85
CA GLY A 146 -3.35 -12.04 9.56
C GLY A 146 -2.66 -13.10 10.41
N PRO A 147 -3.18 -14.34 10.44
CA PRO A 147 -2.56 -15.45 11.16
C PRO A 147 -1.16 -15.75 10.59
N SER A 148 -0.25 -16.14 11.47
CA SER A 148 1.10 -16.53 11.06
C SER A 148 1.09 -17.80 10.20
N ARG A 149 2.13 -18.00 9.37
CA ARG A 149 2.28 -19.23 8.58
C ARG A 149 2.20 -20.48 9.48
N TYR A 150 2.79 -20.40 10.68
CA TYR A 150 2.78 -21.48 11.67
C TYR A 150 1.36 -21.79 12.15
N GLU A 151 0.57 -20.78 12.49
CA GLU A 151 -0.83 -20.99 12.90
C GLU A 151 -1.67 -21.65 11.80
N VAL A 152 -1.46 -21.25 10.53
CA VAL A 152 -2.17 -21.85 9.40
C VAL A 152 -1.76 -23.31 9.20
N VAL A 153 -0.47 -23.63 9.31
CA VAL A 153 0.03 -25.01 9.17
C VAL A 153 -0.46 -25.90 10.32
N VAL A 154 -0.36 -25.44 11.57
CA VAL A 154 -0.78 -26.21 12.74
C VAL A 154 -2.28 -26.47 12.71
N SER A 155 -3.09 -25.45 12.40
CA SER A 155 -4.55 -25.63 12.28
C SER A 155 -4.93 -26.62 11.18
N ALA A 156 -4.24 -26.57 10.03
CA ALA A 156 -4.45 -27.52 8.95
C ALA A 156 -4.09 -28.96 9.33
N VAL A 157 -2.95 -29.18 9.99
CA VAL A 157 -2.51 -30.52 10.44
C VAL A 157 -3.50 -31.12 11.45
N ILE A 158 -3.95 -30.32 12.43
CA ILE A 158 -4.94 -30.76 13.41
C ILE A 158 -6.25 -31.15 12.73
N ALA A 159 -6.74 -30.33 11.79
CA ALA A 159 -7.96 -30.62 11.05
C ALA A 159 -7.87 -31.96 10.30
N VAL A 160 -6.76 -32.23 9.60
CA VAL A 160 -6.54 -33.49 8.87
C VAL A 160 -6.55 -34.70 9.80
N LEU A 161 -5.89 -34.61 10.97
CA LEU A 161 -5.86 -35.70 11.95
C LEU A 161 -7.26 -36.01 12.51
N VAL A 162 -8.04 -34.97 12.83
CA VAL A 162 -9.43 -35.13 13.30
C VAL A 162 -10.30 -35.77 12.23
N PHE A 163 -10.21 -35.30 10.97
CA PHE A 163 -10.95 -35.90 9.86
C PHE A 163 -10.59 -37.37 9.64
N ALA A 164 -9.30 -37.72 9.71
CA ALA A 164 -8.86 -39.11 9.58
C ALA A 164 -9.41 -40.01 10.71
N ALA A 165 -9.43 -39.52 11.95
CA ALA A 165 -10.00 -40.26 13.08
C ALA A 165 -11.50 -40.50 12.91
N VAL A 166 -12.26 -39.48 12.48
CA VAL A 166 -13.71 -39.61 12.21
C VAL A 166 -13.99 -40.63 11.11
N ILE A 167 -13.19 -40.63 10.04
CA ILE A 167 -13.32 -41.61 8.96
C ILE A 167 -13.01 -43.02 9.47
N ALA A 168 -11.96 -43.19 10.27
CA ALA A 168 -11.59 -44.49 10.85
C ALA A 168 -12.70 -45.04 11.76
N ASP A 169 -13.23 -44.22 12.67
CA ASP A 169 -14.34 -44.60 13.55
C ASP A 169 -15.59 -44.96 12.76
N TRP A 170 -15.94 -44.18 11.74
CA TRP A 170 -17.07 -44.49 10.86
C TRP A 170 -16.85 -45.82 10.13
N LEU A 171 -15.66 -46.08 9.58
CA LEU A 171 -15.35 -47.35 8.92
C LEU A 171 -15.46 -48.55 9.87
N ILE A 172 -15.01 -48.39 11.12
CA ILE A 172 -15.11 -49.42 12.16
C ILE A 172 -16.59 -49.70 12.47
N LEU A 173 -17.39 -48.65 12.70
CA LEU A 173 -18.83 -48.79 12.97
C LEU A 173 -19.60 -49.38 11.79
N TYR A 174 -19.28 -48.96 10.56
CA TYR A 174 -19.89 -49.48 9.33
C TYR A 174 -19.62 -50.99 9.17
N LYS A 175 -18.37 -51.43 9.35
CA LYS A 175 -18.02 -52.86 9.31
C LYS A 175 -18.74 -53.66 10.39
N ARG A 176 -18.84 -53.12 11.61
CA ARG A 176 -19.57 -53.77 12.72
C ARG A 176 -21.07 -53.94 12.41
N ARG A 177 -21.73 -52.91 11.88
CA ARG A 177 -23.16 -52.99 11.48
C ARG A 177 -23.38 -54.02 10.37
N LYS A 178 -22.56 -53.97 9.31
CA LYS A 178 -22.68 -54.92 8.20
C LYS A 178 -22.45 -56.38 8.63
N ALA A 179 -21.52 -56.63 9.55
CA ALA A 179 -21.30 -57.96 10.12
C ALA A 179 -22.50 -58.44 10.95
N ALA A 180 -23.10 -57.55 11.76
CA ALA A 180 -24.31 -57.86 12.52
C ALA A 180 -25.50 -58.18 11.60
N ASP A 181 -25.71 -57.38 10.55
CA ASP A 181 -26.78 -57.60 9.56
C ASP A 181 -26.60 -58.94 8.83
N HIS A 182 -25.36 -59.27 8.45
CA HIS A 182 -25.05 -60.53 7.77
C HIS A 182 -25.24 -61.76 8.69
N LEU A 183 -24.95 -61.63 10.00
CA LEU A 183 -25.20 -62.68 10.98
C LEU A 183 -26.71 -62.88 11.21
N ASN A 184 -27.46 -61.78 11.30
CA ASN A 184 -28.91 -61.82 11.52
C ASN A 184 -29.63 -62.46 10.32
N LYS A 185 -29.23 -62.10 9.10
CA LYS A 185 -29.75 -62.71 7.86
C LYS A 185 -29.45 -64.21 7.75
N LYS A 186 -28.28 -64.67 8.20
CA LYS A 186 -27.96 -66.11 8.25
C LYS A 186 -28.83 -66.87 9.26
N LYS A 187 -29.08 -66.31 10.45
CA LYS A 187 -29.97 -66.95 11.45
C LYS A 187 -31.39 -67.14 10.93
N GLN A 188 -31.88 -66.22 10.10
CA GLN A 188 -33.24 -66.23 9.57
C GLN A 188 -33.45 -67.20 8.39
N ILE A 189 -32.37 -67.75 7.81
CA ILE A 189 -32.40 -68.78 6.76
C ILE A 189 -32.23 -70.19 7.36
N LEU A 190 -31.74 -70.28 8.61
CA LEU A 190 -31.47 -71.53 9.34
C LEU A 190 -32.62 -71.94 10.29
N LEU A 191 -33.73 -71.19 10.28
CA LEU A 191 -35.02 -71.48 10.91
C LEU A 191 -36.06 -71.69 9.80
#